data_AF-A0A8J7TV47-F1
#
_entry.id   AF-A0A8J7TV47-F1
#
_cell.length_a   1.000
_cell.length_b   1.000
_cell.length_c   1.000
_cell.angle_alpha   90.00
_cell.angle_beta   90.00
_cell.angle_gamma   90.00
#
_symmetry.space_group_name_H-M   'P 1'
#
loop_
_entity.id
_entity.type
_entity.pdbx_description
1 polymer ?
#
loop_
_entity_poly.entity_id
_entity_poly.type
_entity_poly.pdbx_seq_one_letter_code
_entity_poly.pdbx_strand_id
1 'polypeptide(L)'
;MNSKQDFIKKLKKKFYSFDKNISYITNASGNEFFNKKLDDINPYLQDAFDIYKKIRISKEEEWGKFRPLASNIFQKLTEKFSAAIKDIKK
;
A
#
# COMPACT_ATOMS: atom_id res chain seq x y z
N MET A 1 1.07 21.71 13.43
CA MET A 1 0.60 20.35 13.07
C MET A 1 1.82 19.44 13.03
N ASN A 2 1.79 18.30 13.74
CA ASN A 2 2.97 17.44 13.89
C ASN A 2 3.20 16.63 12.60
N SER A 3 4.32 16.88 11.91
CA SER A 3 4.62 16.39 10.55
C SER A 3 4.50 14.86 10.41
N LYS A 4 4.82 14.12 11.47
CA LYS A 4 4.68 12.67 11.56
C LYS A 4 3.22 12.21 11.58
N GLN A 5 2.37 12.87 12.36
CA GLN A 5 0.95 12.51 12.45
C GLN A 5 0.23 12.73 11.12
N ASP A 6 0.56 13.79 10.40
CA ASP A 6 0.00 14.06 9.07
C ASP A 6 0.48 13.03 8.03
N PHE A 7 1.74 12.58 8.14
CA PHE A 7 2.24 11.49 7.31
C PHE A 7 1.51 10.18 7.58
N ILE A 8 1.32 9.81 8.86
CA ILE A 8 0.54 8.61 9.25
C ILE A 8 -0.89 8.68 8.72
N LYS A 9 -1.56 9.85 8.80
CA LYS A 9 -2.89 10.05 8.22
C LYS A 9 -2.90 9.83 6.71
N LYS A 10 -1.87 10.31 5.98
CA LYS A 10 -1.72 10.06 4.55
C LYS A 10 -1.54 8.57 4.23
N LEU A 11 -0.71 7.85 4.98
CA LEU A 11 -0.54 6.40 4.83
C LEU A 11 -1.85 5.65 5.08
N LYS A 12 -2.59 6.02 6.13
CA LYS A 12 -3.91 5.44 6.42
C LYS A 12 -4.91 5.65 5.28
N LYS A 13 -4.94 6.85 4.68
CA LYS A 13 -5.77 7.12 3.48
C LYS A 13 -5.36 6.25 2.29
N LYS A 14 -4.05 6.03 2.08
CA LYS A 14 -3.56 5.13 1.03
C LYS A 14 -4.03 3.69 1.25
N PHE A 15 -3.97 3.17 2.47
CA PHE A 15 -4.51 1.83 2.76
C PHE A 15 -5.98 1.70 2.41
N TYR A 16 -6.79 2.70 2.73
CA TYR A 16 -8.20 2.69 2.33
C TYR A 16 -8.39 2.68 0.81
N SER A 17 -7.50 3.36 0.06
CA SER A 17 -7.49 3.28 -1.40
C SER A 17 -7.05 1.90 -1.91
N PHE A 18 -6.08 1.25 -1.25
CA PHE A 18 -5.62 -0.08 -1.62
C PHE A 18 -6.67 -1.14 -1.33
N ASP A 19 -7.38 -1.04 -0.21
CA ASP A 19 -8.51 -1.91 0.12
C ASP A 19 -9.59 -1.87 -0.98
N LYS A 20 -9.96 -0.67 -1.44
CA LYS A 20 -10.85 -0.50 -2.60
C LYS A 20 -10.31 -1.13 -3.87
N ASN A 21 -9.01 -1.00 -4.13
CA ASN A 21 -8.38 -1.61 -5.29
C ASN A 21 -8.40 -3.14 -5.21
N ILE A 22 -8.16 -3.71 -4.03
CA ILE A 22 -8.29 -5.15 -3.79
C ILE A 22 -9.72 -5.58 -4.09
N SER A 23 -10.73 -4.93 -3.50
CA SER A 23 -12.13 -5.26 -3.76
C SER A 23 -12.49 -5.17 -5.24
N TYR A 24 -12.00 -4.15 -5.96
CA TYR A 24 -12.21 -4.03 -7.40
C TYR A 24 -11.57 -5.19 -8.17
N ILE A 25 -10.32 -5.54 -7.86
CA ILE A 25 -9.62 -6.67 -8.48
C ILE A 25 -10.36 -7.97 -8.16
N THR A 26 -10.68 -8.23 -6.90
CA THR A 26 -11.42 -9.41 -6.44
C THR A 26 -12.80 -9.53 -7.10
N ASN A 27 -13.54 -8.44 -7.26
CA ASN A 27 -14.85 -8.48 -7.93
C ASN A 27 -14.73 -8.69 -9.45
N ALA A 28 -13.64 -8.24 -10.07
CA ALA A 28 -13.30 -8.62 -11.43
C ALA A 28 -12.82 -10.09 -11.53
N SER A 29 -12.51 -10.73 -10.39
CA SER A 29 -11.92 -12.08 -10.27
C SER A 29 -12.91 -13.23 -10.39
N GLY A 30 -13.91 -13.13 -11.27
CA GLY A 30 -14.49 -14.36 -11.85
C GLY A 30 -13.45 -15.20 -12.63
N ASN A 31 -12.19 -14.77 -12.67
CA ASN A 31 -11.12 -15.24 -13.51
C ASN A 31 -9.86 -15.50 -12.65
N GLU A 32 -9.36 -16.74 -12.68
CA GLU A 32 -8.22 -17.25 -11.89
C GLU A 32 -6.92 -16.43 -12.10
N PHE A 33 -6.81 -15.74 -13.24
CA PHE A 33 -5.73 -14.82 -13.57
C PHE A 33 -5.57 -13.67 -12.56
N PHE A 34 -6.67 -13.15 -12.01
CA PHE A 34 -6.63 -12.01 -11.08
C PHE A 34 -6.27 -12.41 -9.65
N ASN A 35 -6.48 -13.67 -9.27
CA ASN A 35 -5.99 -14.20 -7.99
C ASN A 35 -4.45 -14.20 -7.95
N LYS A 36 -3.79 -14.64 -9.03
CA LYS A 36 -2.31 -14.59 -9.13
C LYS A 36 -1.77 -13.17 -9.03
N LYS A 37 -2.49 -12.18 -9.58
CA LYS A 37 -2.11 -10.76 -9.48
C LYS A 37 -2.21 -10.23 -8.04
N LEU A 38 -3.19 -10.71 -7.26
CA LEU A 38 -3.28 -10.37 -5.84
C LEU A 38 -2.15 -11.02 -5.04
N ASP A 39 -1.78 -12.26 -5.36
CA ASP A 39 -0.62 -12.93 -4.74
C ASP A 39 0.68 -12.14 -4.99
N ASP A 40 0.88 -11.60 -6.20
CA ASP A 40 2.02 -10.75 -6.52
C ASP A 40 2.03 -9.41 -5.74
N ILE A 41 0.86 -8.91 -5.35
CA ILE A 41 0.71 -7.65 -4.60
C ILE A 41 0.88 -7.87 -3.09
N ASN A 42 0.52 -9.06 -2.59
CA ASN A 42 0.46 -9.36 -1.16
C ASN A 42 1.78 -9.08 -0.40
N PRO A 43 2.99 -9.45 -0.90
CA PRO A 43 4.25 -9.12 -0.24
C PRO A 43 4.44 -7.60 -0.05
N TYR A 44 4.10 -6.80 -1.07
CA TYR A 44 4.21 -5.34 -1.00
C TYR A 44 3.20 -4.73 -0.01
N LEU A 45 2.04 -5.37 0.14
CA LEU A 45 1.02 -4.98 1.12
C LEU A 45 1.50 -5.25 2.55
N GLN A 46 2.15 -6.40 2.78
CA GLN A 46 2.77 -6.75 4.05
C GLN A 46 3.89 -5.77 4.41
N ASP A 47 4.81 -5.49 3.48
CA ASP A 47 5.88 -4.50 3.66
C ASP A 47 5.32 -3.12 4.04
N ALA A 48 4.24 -2.69 3.35
CA ALA A 48 3.57 -1.41 3.63
C ALA A 48 2.96 -1.38 5.04
N PHE A 49 2.38 -2.49 5.48
CA PHE A 49 1.78 -2.60 6.81
C PHE A 49 2.84 -2.61 7.92
N ASP A 50 3.95 -3.31 7.70
CA ASP A 50 5.05 -3.39 8.66
C ASP A 50 5.76 -2.04 8.82
N ILE A 51 6.07 -1.34 7.72
CA ILE A 51 6.67 -0.01 7.81
C ILE A 51 5.69 0.99 8.45
N TYR A 52 4.39 0.89 8.18
CA TYR A 52 3.38 1.72 8.82
C TYR A 52 3.32 1.50 10.34
N LYS A 53 3.32 0.24 10.80
CA LYS A 53 3.40 -0.10 12.22
C LYS A 53 4.66 0.47 12.86
N LYS A 54 5.83 0.27 12.23
CA LYS A 54 7.12 0.80 12.70
C LYS A 54 7.08 2.32 12.84
N ILE A 55 6.56 3.05 11.85
CA ILE A 55 6.39 4.51 11.93
C ILE A 55 5.47 4.90 13.09
N ARG A 56 4.37 4.19 13.30
CA ARG A 56 3.39 4.52 14.33
C ARG A 56 3.95 4.40 15.75
N ILE A 57 4.82 3.42 16.00
CA ILE A 57 5.42 3.17 17.33
C ILE A 57 6.79 3.84 17.52
N SER A 58 7.46 4.23 16.44
CA SER A 58 8.79 4.86 16.49
C SER A 58 8.77 6.19 17.25
N LYS A 59 9.94 6.67 17.67
CA LYS A 59 10.11 8.04 18.17
C LYS A 59 10.13 9.06 17.03
N GLU A 60 10.17 10.35 17.33
CA GLU A 60 10.33 11.37 16.28
C GLU A 60 11.72 11.25 15.59
N GLU A 61 12.79 11.03 16.34
CA GLU A 61 14.14 10.95 15.80
C GLU A 61 14.32 9.82 14.77
N GLU A 62 13.56 8.73 14.92
CA GLU A 62 13.59 7.58 14.01
C GLU A 62 12.67 7.75 12.80
N TRP A 63 11.67 8.64 12.87
CA TRP A 63 10.69 8.82 11.78
C TRP A 63 11.37 9.31 10.49
N GLY A 64 12.45 10.10 10.63
CA GLY A 64 13.26 10.58 9.50
C GLY A 64 13.88 9.46 8.66
N LYS A 65 14.23 8.32 9.27
CA LYS A 65 14.75 7.13 8.57
C LYS A 65 13.62 6.33 7.92
N PHE A 66 12.47 6.21 8.60
CA PHE A 66 11.35 5.42 8.10
C PHE A 66 10.51 6.13 7.03
N ARG A 67 10.46 7.46 7.02
CA ARG A 67 9.71 8.26 6.04
C ARG A 67 10.07 7.93 4.58
N PRO A 68 11.35 7.99 4.14
CA PRO A 68 11.71 7.67 2.76
C PRO A 68 11.43 6.21 2.42
N LEU A 69 11.65 5.29 3.37
CA LEU A 69 11.35 3.86 3.18
C LEU A 69 9.85 3.63 2.94
N ALA A 70 8.98 4.20 3.78
CA ALA A 70 7.54 4.11 3.60
C ALA A 70 7.07 4.75 2.29
N SER A 71 7.60 5.92 1.93
CA SER A 71 7.26 6.54 0.66
C SER A 71 7.57 5.63 -0.54
N ASN A 72 8.75 4.99 -0.55
CA ASN A 72 9.15 4.06 -1.60
C ASN A 72 8.27 2.81 -1.64
N ILE A 73 8.02 2.18 -0.48
CA ILE A 73 7.16 0.99 -0.39
C ILE A 73 5.74 1.29 -0.87
N PHE A 74 5.14 2.38 -0.41
CA PHE A 74 3.78 2.76 -0.82
C PHE A 74 3.72 3.20 -2.28
N GLN A 75 4.80 3.75 -2.85
CA GLN A 75 4.88 4.05 -4.27
C GLN A 75 4.88 2.76 -5.10
N LYS A 76 5.78 1.81 -4.80
CA LYS A 76 5.83 0.50 -5.48
C LYS A 76 4.49 -0.23 -5.40
N LEU A 77 3.86 -0.23 -4.22
CA LEU A 77 2.54 -0.84 -4.04
C LEU A 77 1.48 -0.17 -4.93
N THR A 78 1.51 1.17 -5.06
CA THR A 78 0.62 1.92 -5.95
C THR A 78 0.83 1.54 -7.42
N GLU A 79 2.08 1.37 -7.84
CA GLU A 79 2.44 0.96 -9.20
C GLU A 79 1.92 -0.46 -9.50
N LYS A 80 2.08 -1.40 -8.55
CA LYS A 80 1.57 -2.77 -8.69
C LYS A 80 0.06 -2.83 -8.81
N PHE A 81 -0.67 -2.11 -7.96
CA PHE A 81 -2.13 -1.99 -8.08
C PHE A 81 -2.55 -1.35 -9.41
N SER A 82 -1.85 -0.29 -9.84
CA SER A 82 -2.17 0.39 -11.11
C SER A 82 -1.98 -0.53 -12.31
N ALA A 83 -0.92 -1.34 -12.31
CA ALA A 83 -0.68 -2.35 -13.35
C ALA A 83 -1.80 -3.40 -13.36
N ALA A 84 -2.15 -3.96 -12.20
CA ALA A 84 -3.23 -4.95 -12.10
C ALA A 84 -4.59 -4.39 -12.57
N ILE A 85 -4.93 -3.17 -12.18
CA ILE A 85 -6.17 -2.51 -12.61
C ILE A 85 -6.17 -2.23 -14.12
N LYS A 86 -5.02 -1.85 -14.68
CA LYS A 86 -4.90 -1.62 -16.13
C LYS A 86 -5.10 -2.91 -16.92
N ASP A 87 -4.61 -4.04 -16.41
CA ASP A 87 -4.83 -5.35 -17.02
C ASP A 87 -6.31 -5.77 -16.98
N ILE A 88 -7.07 -5.39 -15.95
CA ILE A 88 -8.53 -5.66 -15.85
C ILE A 88 -9.33 -4.83 -16.86
N LYS A 89 -8.92 -3.58 -17.10
CA LYS A 89 -9.66 -2.65 -17.99
C LYS A 89 -9.43 -2.88 -19.48
N LYS A 90 -8.44 -3.71 -19.84
CA LYS A 90 -8.15 -4.10 -21.22
C LYS A 90 -9.02 -5.27 -21.62
#